data_AF-A0A1D9HAJ8-F1
#
_entry.id   AF-A0A1D9HAJ8-F1
#
_cell.length_a   1.000
_cell.length_b   1.000
_cell.length_c   1.000
_cell.angle_alpha   90.00
_cell.angle_beta   90.00
_cell.angle_gamma   90.00
#
_symmetry.space_group_name_H-M   'P 1'
#
loop_
_entity.id
_entity.type
_entity.pdbx_description
1 polymer ?
#
loop_
_entity_poly.entity_id
_entity_poly.type
_entity_poly.pdbx_seq_one_letter_code
_entity_poly.pdbx_strand_id
1 'polypeptide(L)'
;MNSDQPPLTPPDCDLRDFQFMPLDVVRLRDSDIAVMVSGEEFRSAVMLWCASWHQVPAGSLPNDDRSLASLAGYGRAVGEWLKVKEGALRGWIECSDGRLYHAVVCEKARESWDSKLQHAYDKLVDRLRKMNKRREESGQPSVVCPPFDIWKSTGRPMESQLLSAGNEPAFQRKEGSVPADGPRNDSGRIADDGGELGAPVEGDASQDALSGNSAGTDDVSAGNAEDFQRKAGEIPLENRLKGQVREGTGKGEVKKKSGGVGSSNVVGPVDNSESPPPLSADEIGEALLRLEAERGKTVALTPRAREALLRIAERRIAMPVLLRAHALARARRDADRDSSAVNPGFLEPFVDEALAGDRGGPPGADWDATTDGVLAKAGEHGLRQGADEPWLWFRLRVIQASGDQRLIEREVSKAERMNPNEFERVHVLMYGVAPGQVAAA
;
A
#
# COMPACT_ATOMS: atom_id res chain seq x y z
N MET A 1 -15.33 -27.52 -25.28
CA MET A 1 -16.74 -27.15 -25.02
C MET A 1 -16.68 -25.68 -24.68
N ASN A 2 -17.12 -24.78 -25.56
CA ASN A 2 -17.16 -23.37 -25.20
C ASN A 2 -18.18 -23.21 -24.07
N SER A 3 -17.73 -22.64 -22.96
CA SER A 3 -18.55 -22.30 -21.82
C SER A 3 -19.50 -21.15 -22.19
N ASP A 4 -20.81 -21.43 -22.26
CA ASP A 4 -21.86 -20.42 -22.52
C ASP A 4 -22.09 -19.46 -21.32
N GLN A 5 -21.31 -19.59 -20.25
CA GLN A 5 -21.49 -18.78 -19.06
C GLN A 5 -20.97 -17.34 -19.29
N PRO A 6 -21.77 -16.30 -18.99
CA PRO A 6 -21.30 -14.93 -19.11
C PRO A 6 -20.23 -14.62 -18.04
N PRO A 7 -19.30 -13.68 -18.33
CA PRO A 7 -18.32 -13.20 -17.36
C PRO A 7 -18.96 -12.80 -16.03
N LEU A 8 -18.35 -13.21 -14.92
CA LEU A 8 -18.91 -12.97 -13.58
C LEU A 8 -18.69 -11.55 -13.07
N THR A 9 -17.74 -10.81 -13.66
CA THR A 9 -17.51 -9.38 -13.40
C THR A 9 -17.55 -8.58 -14.69
N PRO A 10 -17.92 -7.28 -14.63
CA PRO A 10 -17.89 -6.41 -15.81
C PRO A 10 -16.50 -6.38 -16.46
N PRO A 11 -16.41 -6.29 -17.81
CA PRO A 11 -15.14 -6.34 -18.53
C PRO A 11 -14.17 -5.21 -18.15
N ASP A 12 -14.70 -4.12 -17.62
CA ASP A 12 -13.99 -2.91 -17.21
C ASP A 12 -13.77 -2.83 -15.69
N CYS A 13 -14.06 -3.91 -14.95
CA CYS A 13 -13.82 -4.01 -13.52
C CYS A 13 -12.31 -3.96 -13.23
N ASP A 14 -11.81 -2.77 -12.85
CA ASP A 14 -10.40 -2.52 -12.56
C ASP A 14 -10.20 -2.09 -11.09
N LEU A 15 -9.55 -2.97 -10.34
CA LEU A 15 -9.25 -2.82 -8.91
C LEU A 15 -7.73 -2.79 -8.64
N ARG A 16 -6.89 -2.51 -9.64
CA ARG A 16 -5.42 -2.46 -9.47
C ARG A 16 -4.95 -1.38 -8.50
N ASP A 17 -5.76 -0.35 -8.28
CA ASP A 17 -5.56 0.70 -7.27
C ASP A 17 -5.92 0.26 -5.84
N PHE A 18 -6.57 -0.90 -5.68
CA PHE A 18 -6.95 -1.46 -4.38
C PHE A 18 -5.86 -2.42 -3.91
N GLN A 19 -5.00 -1.95 -3.00
CA GLN A 19 -3.91 -2.77 -2.43
C GLN A 19 -4.42 -3.96 -1.61
N PHE A 20 -5.63 -3.85 -1.06
CA PHE A 20 -6.24 -4.86 -0.19
C PHE A 20 -7.35 -5.62 -0.93
N MET A 21 -7.34 -6.95 -0.80
CA MET A 21 -8.41 -7.84 -1.24
C MET A 21 -9.20 -8.32 0.00
N PRO A 22 -10.52 -8.08 0.08
CA PRO A 22 -11.35 -8.62 1.14
C PRO A 22 -11.34 -10.15 1.12
N LEU A 23 -11.00 -10.76 2.25
CA LEU A 23 -11.00 -12.21 2.44
C LEU A 23 -11.91 -12.59 3.60
N ASP A 24 -12.96 -13.35 3.31
CA ASP A 24 -13.82 -13.92 4.34
C ASP A 24 -13.14 -15.13 4.96
N VAL A 25 -12.57 -14.93 6.14
CA VAL A 25 -11.77 -15.93 6.85
C VAL A 25 -12.59 -17.15 7.25
N VAL A 26 -13.86 -16.96 7.63
CA VAL A 26 -14.73 -18.08 8.03
C VAL A 26 -15.10 -18.90 6.80
N ARG A 27 -15.51 -18.23 5.71
CA ARG A 27 -15.82 -18.89 4.44
C ARG A 27 -14.62 -19.63 3.86
N LEU A 28 -13.41 -19.09 3.99
CA LEU A 28 -12.18 -19.77 3.58
C LEU A 28 -11.89 -20.99 4.45
N ARG A 29 -11.82 -20.79 5.78
CA ARG A 29 -11.44 -21.84 6.74
C ARG A 29 -12.39 -23.04 6.70
N ASP A 30 -13.69 -22.77 6.58
CA ASP A 30 -14.73 -23.80 6.63
C ASP A 30 -15.08 -24.36 5.24
N SER A 31 -14.36 -23.95 4.18
CA SER A 31 -14.58 -24.46 2.83
C SER A 31 -13.92 -25.81 2.59
N ASP A 32 -14.48 -26.57 1.65
CA ASP A 32 -13.96 -27.87 1.23
C ASP A 32 -12.50 -27.84 0.77
N ILE A 33 -12.01 -26.70 0.26
CA ILE A 33 -10.62 -26.59 -0.19
C ILE A 33 -9.64 -26.81 0.98
N ALA A 34 -9.98 -26.38 2.20
CA ALA A 34 -9.11 -26.56 3.36
C ALA A 34 -8.94 -28.03 3.77
N VAL A 35 -9.87 -28.90 3.35
CA VAL A 35 -9.88 -30.33 3.69
C VAL A 35 -9.43 -31.21 2.53
N MET A 36 -9.80 -30.83 1.30
CA MET A 36 -9.72 -31.71 0.14
C MET A 36 -8.41 -31.62 -0.64
N VAL A 37 -7.68 -30.51 -0.54
CA VAL A 37 -6.46 -30.30 -1.35
C VAL A 37 -5.19 -30.35 -0.49
N SER A 38 -4.07 -30.68 -1.14
CA SER A 38 -2.75 -30.63 -0.51
C SER A 38 -2.37 -29.19 -0.13
N GLY A 39 -1.41 -29.05 0.80
CA GLY A 39 -0.94 -27.71 1.21
C GLY A 39 -0.36 -26.88 0.06
N GLU A 40 0.22 -27.54 -0.94
CA GLU A 40 0.78 -26.89 -2.12
C GLU A 40 -0.32 -26.40 -3.09
N GLU A 41 -1.37 -27.20 -3.30
CA GLU A 41 -2.57 -26.80 -4.03
C GLU A 41 -3.29 -25.64 -3.34
N PHE A 42 -3.43 -25.69 -2.01
CA PHE A 42 -4.05 -24.63 -1.22
C PHE A 42 -3.28 -23.32 -1.34
N ARG A 43 -1.96 -23.35 -1.15
CA ARG A 43 -1.09 -22.17 -1.36
C ARG A 43 -1.27 -21.60 -2.77
N SER A 44 -1.29 -22.48 -3.77
CA SER A 44 -1.44 -22.09 -5.18
C SER A 44 -2.81 -21.44 -5.44
N ALA A 45 -3.89 -21.99 -4.88
CA ALA A 45 -5.23 -21.40 -4.96
C ALA A 45 -5.28 -19.99 -4.38
N VAL A 46 -4.71 -19.78 -3.18
CA VAL A 46 -4.64 -18.46 -2.54
C VAL A 46 -3.86 -17.47 -3.39
N MET A 47 -2.70 -17.87 -3.95
CA MET A 47 -1.92 -17.03 -4.86
C MET A 47 -2.72 -16.63 -6.09
N LEU A 48 -3.49 -17.56 -6.67
CA LEU A 48 -4.34 -17.30 -7.82
C LEU A 48 -5.51 -16.37 -7.51
N TRP A 49 -6.14 -16.48 -6.33
CA TRP A 49 -7.16 -15.53 -5.89
C TRP A 49 -6.58 -14.11 -5.79
N CYS A 50 -5.43 -13.97 -5.12
CA CYS A 50 -4.73 -12.68 -5.01
C CYS A 50 -4.35 -12.12 -6.38
N ALA A 51 -3.81 -12.96 -7.28
CA ALA A 51 -3.46 -12.54 -8.63
C ALA A 51 -4.68 -12.06 -9.43
N SER A 52 -5.80 -12.77 -9.31
CA SER A 52 -7.03 -12.45 -10.04
C SER A 52 -7.66 -11.12 -9.61
N TRP A 53 -7.42 -10.70 -8.36
CA TRP A 53 -7.92 -9.42 -7.84
C TRP A 53 -7.42 -8.22 -8.65
N HIS A 54 -6.18 -8.29 -9.13
CA HIS A 54 -5.54 -7.22 -9.92
C HIS A 54 -5.57 -7.47 -11.43
N GLN A 55 -6.25 -8.53 -11.89
CA GLN A 55 -6.54 -8.69 -13.32
C GLN A 55 -7.63 -7.71 -13.77
N VAL A 56 -7.71 -7.50 -15.08
CA VAL A 56 -8.85 -6.82 -15.71
C VAL A 56 -9.44 -7.81 -16.72
N PRO A 57 -10.63 -8.36 -16.46
CA PRO A 57 -11.56 -8.06 -15.35
C PRO A 57 -11.11 -8.60 -13.98
N ALA A 58 -11.36 -7.87 -12.90
CA ALA A 58 -11.01 -8.34 -11.55
C ALA A 58 -11.81 -9.59 -11.16
N GLY A 59 -11.14 -10.53 -10.49
CA GLY A 59 -11.66 -11.87 -10.16
C GLY A 59 -11.53 -12.91 -11.28
N SER A 60 -10.88 -12.54 -12.39
CA SER A 60 -10.61 -13.44 -13.52
C SER A 60 -9.13 -13.80 -13.65
N LEU A 61 -8.83 -14.87 -14.39
CA LEU A 61 -7.49 -15.30 -14.76
C LEU A 61 -7.44 -15.71 -16.24
N PRO A 62 -6.27 -15.60 -16.90
CA PRO A 62 -6.08 -16.17 -18.22
C PRO A 62 -6.17 -17.71 -18.17
N ASN A 63 -6.78 -18.32 -19.19
CA ASN A 63 -6.89 -19.77 -19.32
C ASN A 63 -5.68 -20.37 -20.07
N ASP A 64 -4.47 -20.09 -19.61
CA ASP A 64 -3.25 -20.67 -20.18
C ASP A 64 -2.25 -21.09 -19.09
N ASP A 65 -1.66 -22.27 -19.24
CA ASP A 65 -0.85 -22.88 -18.18
C ASP A 65 0.47 -22.14 -17.89
N ARG A 66 0.99 -21.37 -18.84
CA ARG A 66 2.23 -20.60 -18.63
C ARG A 66 1.97 -19.40 -17.73
N SER A 67 0.90 -18.65 -18.01
CA SER A 67 0.46 -17.54 -17.19
C SER A 67 0.03 -18.02 -15.81
N LEU A 68 -0.77 -19.09 -15.74
CA LEU A 68 -1.22 -19.66 -14.47
C LEU A 68 -0.05 -20.16 -13.60
N ALA A 69 0.92 -20.87 -14.19
CA ALA A 69 2.13 -21.29 -13.47
C ALA A 69 2.91 -20.09 -12.91
N SER A 70 3.03 -19.01 -13.70
CA SER A 70 3.69 -17.79 -13.23
C SER A 70 2.93 -17.12 -12.08
N LEU A 71 1.61 -17.02 -12.17
CA LEU A 71 0.76 -16.39 -11.16
C LEU A 71 0.67 -17.20 -9.86
N ALA A 72 0.70 -18.54 -9.96
CA ALA A 72 0.73 -19.44 -8.81
C ALA A 72 2.12 -19.54 -8.13
N GLY A 73 3.15 -18.90 -8.70
CA GLY A 73 4.49 -18.85 -8.12
C GLY A 73 5.46 -19.95 -8.56
N TYR A 74 5.15 -20.69 -9.62
CA TYR A 74 6.04 -21.69 -10.24
C TYR A 74 6.89 -21.10 -11.37
N GLY A 75 6.54 -19.91 -11.87
CA GLY A 75 7.28 -19.23 -12.94
C GLY A 75 7.29 -20.07 -14.21
N ARG A 76 8.49 -20.50 -14.65
CA ARG A 76 8.67 -21.33 -15.85
C ARG A 76 8.49 -22.83 -15.60
N ALA A 77 8.33 -23.27 -14.35
CA ALA A 77 8.17 -24.68 -13.99
C ALA A 77 6.74 -25.19 -14.22
N VAL A 78 6.28 -25.16 -15.48
CA VAL A 78 4.91 -25.54 -15.86
C VAL A 78 4.61 -27.01 -15.52
N GLY A 79 5.60 -27.90 -15.60
CA GLY A 79 5.43 -29.32 -15.25
C GLY A 79 5.06 -29.55 -13.78
N GLU A 80 5.57 -28.73 -12.86
CA GLU A 80 5.20 -28.81 -11.43
C GLU A 80 3.83 -28.18 -11.19
N TRP A 81 3.54 -27.05 -11.84
CA TRP A 81 2.22 -26.43 -11.82
C TRP A 81 1.11 -27.41 -12.24
N LEU A 82 1.33 -28.19 -13.31
CA LEU A 82 0.33 -29.13 -13.81
C LEU A 82 -0.06 -30.21 -12.79
N LYS A 83 0.82 -30.55 -11.84
CA LYS A 83 0.53 -31.54 -10.78
C LYS A 83 -0.46 -31.01 -9.75
N VAL A 84 -0.49 -29.70 -9.52
CA VAL A 84 -1.34 -29.03 -8.51
C VAL A 84 -2.50 -28.24 -9.13
N LYS A 85 -2.55 -28.14 -10.46
CA LYS A 85 -3.51 -27.33 -11.21
C LYS A 85 -4.96 -27.67 -10.85
N GLU A 86 -5.29 -28.95 -10.73
CA GLU A 86 -6.66 -29.40 -10.49
C GLU A 86 -7.18 -28.91 -9.13
N GLY A 87 -6.41 -29.08 -8.05
CA GLY A 87 -6.77 -28.56 -6.73
C GLY A 87 -6.71 -27.04 -6.66
N ALA A 88 -5.72 -26.40 -7.30
CA ALA A 88 -5.56 -24.95 -7.29
C ALA A 88 -6.67 -24.21 -8.06
N LEU A 89 -7.19 -24.82 -9.14
CA LEU A 89 -8.29 -24.29 -9.94
C LEU A 89 -9.68 -24.79 -9.51
N ARG A 90 -9.80 -25.36 -8.31
CA ARG A 90 -11.10 -25.73 -7.75
C ARG A 90 -12.01 -24.50 -7.60
N GLY A 91 -13.24 -24.58 -8.12
CA GLY A 91 -14.21 -23.50 -8.04
C GLY A 91 -14.03 -22.39 -9.09
N TRP A 92 -13.06 -22.52 -9.99
CA TRP A 92 -12.93 -21.66 -11.15
C TRP A 92 -13.85 -22.12 -12.28
N ILE A 93 -14.42 -21.14 -12.99
CA ILE A 93 -15.39 -21.36 -14.05
C ILE A 93 -14.89 -20.67 -15.30
N GLU A 94 -14.70 -21.42 -16.38
CA GLU A 94 -14.44 -20.84 -17.69
C GLU A 94 -15.68 -20.11 -18.17
N CYS A 95 -15.52 -18.85 -18.60
CA CYS A 95 -16.60 -18.03 -19.14
C CYS A 95 -16.45 -17.84 -20.65
N SER A 96 -17.48 -17.28 -21.28
CA SER A 96 -17.58 -17.08 -22.74
C SER A 96 -16.49 -16.17 -23.34
N ASP A 97 -15.77 -15.41 -22.52
CA ASP A 97 -14.62 -14.60 -22.91
C ASP A 97 -13.28 -15.37 -22.88
N GLY A 98 -13.32 -16.68 -22.58
CA GLY A 98 -12.15 -17.56 -22.53
C GLY A 98 -11.30 -17.39 -21.28
N ARG A 99 -11.79 -16.68 -20.27
CA ARG A 99 -11.09 -16.48 -18.98
C ARG A 99 -11.71 -17.36 -17.89
N LEU A 100 -10.92 -17.67 -16.87
CA LEU A 100 -11.36 -18.40 -15.69
C LEU A 100 -11.81 -17.41 -14.63
N TYR A 101 -12.99 -17.60 -14.05
CA TYR A 101 -13.55 -16.74 -13.01
C TYR A 101 -13.78 -17.51 -11.72
N HIS A 102 -13.43 -16.92 -10.58
CA HIS A 102 -13.72 -17.50 -9.27
C HIS A 102 -14.93 -16.81 -8.62
N ALA A 103 -16.03 -17.53 -8.46
CA ALA A 103 -17.32 -16.95 -8.03
C ALA A 103 -17.23 -16.08 -6.76
N VAL A 104 -16.48 -16.53 -5.76
CA VAL A 104 -16.33 -15.80 -4.48
C VAL A 104 -15.49 -14.53 -4.63
N VAL A 105 -14.42 -14.57 -5.43
CA VAL A 105 -13.58 -13.39 -5.64
C VAL A 105 -14.32 -12.38 -6.52
N CYS A 106 -15.07 -12.86 -7.50
CA CYS A 106 -15.92 -12.04 -8.36
C CYS A 106 -17.02 -11.31 -7.58
N GLU A 107 -17.63 -11.97 -6.60
CA GLU A 107 -18.59 -11.36 -5.66
C GLU A 107 -17.94 -10.14 -4.97
N LYS A 108 -16.76 -10.32 -4.36
CA LYS A 108 -16.05 -9.23 -3.65
C LYS A 108 -15.50 -8.15 -4.59
N ALA A 109 -15.11 -8.54 -5.80
CA ALA A 109 -14.67 -7.60 -6.82
C ALA A 109 -15.84 -6.70 -7.27
N ARG A 110 -17.04 -7.26 -7.47
CA ARG A 110 -18.24 -6.48 -7.80
C ARG A 110 -18.63 -5.50 -6.69
N GLU A 111 -18.66 -5.95 -5.44
CA GLU A 111 -18.94 -5.08 -4.29
C GLU A 111 -17.97 -3.88 -4.22
N SER A 112 -16.68 -4.14 -4.42
CA SER A 112 -15.63 -3.12 -4.39
C SER A 112 -15.71 -2.18 -5.60
N TRP A 113 -16.02 -2.73 -6.77
CA TRP A 113 -16.20 -1.97 -8.01
C TRP A 113 -17.42 -1.05 -7.93
N ASP A 114 -18.56 -1.54 -7.45
CA ASP A 114 -19.77 -0.74 -7.26
C ASP A 114 -19.53 0.39 -6.26
N SER A 115 -18.81 0.11 -5.16
CA SER A 115 -18.40 1.14 -4.19
C SER A 115 -17.49 2.20 -4.82
N LYS A 116 -16.53 1.79 -5.66
CA LYS A 116 -15.64 2.71 -6.39
C LYS A 116 -16.42 3.60 -7.36
N LEU A 117 -17.38 3.02 -8.07
CA LEU A 117 -18.26 3.75 -9.00
C LEU A 117 -19.15 4.74 -8.26
N GLN A 118 -19.74 4.35 -7.13
CA GLN A 118 -20.57 5.22 -6.30
C GLN A 118 -19.76 6.43 -5.81
N HIS A 119 -18.55 6.22 -5.30
CA HIS A 119 -17.67 7.30 -4.87
C HIS A 119 -17.31 8.28 -6.01
N ALA A 120 -17.04 7.74 -7.20
CA ALA A 120 -16.78 8.56 -8.37
C ALA A 120 -18.00 9.40 -8.78
N TYR A 121 -19.20 8.82 -8.68
CA TYR A 121 -20.47 9.49 -8.93
C TYR A 121 -20.75 10.59 -7.90
N ASP A 122 -20.58 10.32 -6.60
CA ASP A 122 -20.82 11.31 -5.54
C ASP A 122 -19.88 12.53 -5.72
N LYS A 123 -18.61 12.29 -6.06
CA LYS A 123 -17.68 13.36 -6.43
C LYS A 123 -18.09 14.13 -7.67
N LEU A 124 -18.70 13.47 -8.66
CA LEU A 124 -19.24 14.14 -9.85
C LEU A 124 -20.42 15.04 -9.45
N VAL A 125 -21.38 14.53 -8.68
CA VAL A 125 -22.55 15.28 -8.18
C VAL A 125 -22.09 16.52 -7.39
N ASP A 126 -21.11 16.37 -6.49
CA ASP A 126 -20.57 17.49 -5.71
C ASP A 126 -19.89 18.56 -6.59
N ARG A 127 -19.17 18.14 -7.64
CA ARG A 127 -18.57 19.06 -8.62
C ARG A 127 -19.64 19.80 -9.40
N LEU A 128 -20.65 19.08 -9.90
CA LEU A 128 -21.78 19.66 -10.62
C LEU A 128 -22.56 20.64 -9.73
N ARG A 129 -22.76 20.34 -8.44
CA ARG A 129 -23.39 21.27 -7.48
C ARG A 129 -22.60 22.56 -7.38
N LYS A 130 -21.28 22.48 -7.17
CA LYS A 130 -20.40 23.66 -7.06
C LYS A 130 -20.36 24.46 -8.37
N MET A 131 -20.37 23.78 -9.50
CA MET A 131 -20.40 24.40 -10.83
C MET A 131 -21.74 25.09 -11.10
N ASN A 132 -22.87 24.44 -10.82
CA ASN A 132 -24.20 25.00 -11.03
C ASN A 132 -24.42 26.27 -10.21
N LYS A 133 -23.89 26.33 -8.99
CA LYS A 133 -23.89 27.58 -8.19
C LYS A 133 -23.18 28.73 -8.92
N ARG A 134 -21.98 28.49 -9.49
CA ARG A 134 -21.25 29.50 -10.27
C ARG A 134 -21.97 29.88 -11.58
N ARG A 135 -22.63 28.91 -12.22
CA ARG A 135 -23.41 29.13 -13.44
C ARG A 135 -24.64 29.97 -13.17
N GLU A 136 -25.33 29.73 -12.05
CA GLU A 136 -26.47 30.54 -11.60
C GLU A 136 -26.05 32.00 -11.37
N GLU A 137 -24.93 32.24 -10.69
CA GLU A 137 -24.34 33.57 -10.51
C GLU A 137 -23.99 34.26 -11.85
N SER A 138 -23.69 33.47 -12.89
CA SER A 138 -23.36 33.93 -14.25
C SER A 138 -24.56 33.93 -15.22
N GLY A 139 -25.77 33.62 -14.76
CA GLY A 139 -26.97 33.53 -15.60
C GLY A 139 -26.97 32.38 -16.62
N GLN A 140 -26.13 31.37 -16.43
CA GLN A 140 -26.04 30.19 -17.31
C GLN A 140 -26.96 29.04 -16.83
N PRO A 141 -27.45 28.19 -17.75
CA PRO A 141 -28.29 27.05 -17.38
C PRO A 141 -27.52 26.01 -16.55
N SER A 142 -28.21 25.43 -15.58
CA SER A 142 -27.69 24.37 -14.73
C SER A 142 -27.54 23.06 -15.51
N VAL A 143 -26.49 22.31 -15.19
CA VAL A 143 -26.24 20.97 -15.73
C VAL A 143 -26.86 19.93 -14.80
N VAL A 144 -27.72 19.07 -15.35
CA VAL A 144 -28.37 18.01 -14.58
C VAL A 144 -27.47 16.79 -14.52
N CYS A 145 -27.27 16.25 -13.32
CA CYS A 145 -26.60 14.96 -13.14
C CYS A 145 -27.61 13.83 -13.37
N PRO A 146 -27.37 12.87 -14.28
CA PRO A 146 -28.21 11.68 -14.39
C PRO A 146 -28.13 10.85 -13.10
N PRO A 147 -29.20 10.13 -12.70
CA PRO A 147 -29.16 9.17 -11.60
C PRO A 147 -28.06 8.11 -11.75
N PHE A 148 -27.56 7.57 -10.64
CA PHE A 148 -26.42 6.64 -10.62
C PHE A 148 -26.53 5.48 -11.62
N ASP A 149 -27.68 4.80 -11.70
CA ASP A 149 -27.87 3.66 -12.62
C ASP A 149 -27.79 4.07 -14.10
N ILE A 150 -28.31 5.26 -14.41
CA ILE A 150 -28.24 5.83 -15.77
C ILE A 150 -26.81 6.28 -16.06
N TRP A 151 -26.15 6.93 -15.11
CA TRP A 151 -24.74 7.31 -15.23
C TRP A 151 -23.84 6.09 -15.48
N LYS A 152 -24.05 5.00 -14.73
CA LYS A 152 -23.30 3.74 -14.86
C LYS A 152 -23.54 3.09 -16.23
N SER A 153 -24.81 2.98 -16.67
CA SER A 153 -25.16 2.35 -17.95
C SER A 153 -24.79 3.17 -19.18
N THR A 154 -24.66 4.49 -19.07
CA THR A 154 -24.25 5.39 -20.16
C THR A 154 -22.73 5.53 -20.32
N GLY A 155 -21.96 4.65 -19.68
CA GLY A 155 -20.50 4.65 -19.78
C GLY A 155 -19.80 5.63 -18.83
N ARG A 156 -20.50 6.10 -17.78
CA ARG A 156 -19.98 6.97 -16.72
C ARG A 156 -19.47 8.32 -17.25
N PRO A 157 -20.35 9.12 -17.88
CA PRO A 157 -19.93 10.38 -18.49
C PRO A 157 -19.25 11.31 -17.48
N MET A 158 -18.18 11.97 -17.94
CA MET A 158 -17.46 12.98 -17.17
C MET A 158 -18.20 14.33 -17.19
N GLU A 159 -17.79 15.24 -16.30
CA GLU A 159 -18.30 16.60 -16.20
C GLU A 159 -18.29 17.34 -17.55
N SER A 160 -17.20 17.25 -18.32
CA SER A 160 -17.08 17.85 -19.66
C SER A 160 -18.10 17.31 -20.66
N GLN A 161 -18.42 16.01 -20.59
CA GLN A 161 -19.38 15.37 -21.49
C GLN A 161 -20.81 15.78 -21.13
N LEU A 162 -21.13 15.89 -19.83
CA LEU A 162 -22.42 16.42 -19.37
C LEU A 162 -22.61 17.88 -19.74
N LEU A 163 -21.53 18.67 -19.73
CA LEU A 163 -21.52 20.06 -20.18
C LEU A 163 -21.79 20.20 -21.68
N SER A 164 -21.18 19.34 -22.49
CA SER A 164 -21.36 19.35 -23.95
C SER A 164 -22.71 18.80 -24.39
N ALA A 165 -23.32 17.91 -23.60
CA ALA A 165 -24.63 17.33 -23.88
C ALA A 165 -25.81 18.28 -23.54
N GLY A 166 -25.52 19.47 -23.02
CA GLY A 166 -26.52 20.48 -22.69
C GLY A 166 -27.17 21.10 -23.91
N ASN A 167 -28.09 20.37 -24.57
CA ASN A 167 -29.30 20.90 -25.23
C ASN A 167 -30.25 19.85 -25.85
N GLU A 168 -30.38 18.64 -25.30
CA GLU A 168 -31.46 17.72 -25.68
C GLU A 168 -32.13 17.14 -24.41
N PRO A 169 -33.39 17.48 -24.11
CA PRO A 169 -34.15 16.86 -23.05
C PRO A 169 -34.66 15.50 -23.55
N ALA A 170 -33.78 14.52 -23.70
CA ALA A 170 -34.14 13.18 -24.16
C ALA A 170 -33.60 12.08 -23.23
N PHE A 171 -33.91 12.17 -21.93
CA PHE A 171 -33.86 11.04 -21.02
C PHE A 171 -35.25 10.76 -20.44
N GLN A 172 -36.24 10.59 -21.33
CA GLN A 172 -37.50 9.96 -20.95
C GLN A 172 -37.31 8.44 -20.98
N ARG A 173 -37.55 7.80 -19.84
CA ARG A 173 -37.75 6.35 -19.75
C ARG A 173 -38.78 5.93 -20.80
N LYS A 174 -38.43 4.99 -21.68
CA LYS A 174 -39.44 4.15 -22.34
C LYS A 174 -39.98 3.19 -21.28
N GLU A 175 -40.93 3.64 -20.47
CA GLU A 175 -41.81 2.74 -19.73
C GLU A 175 -42.77 2.07 -20.73
N GLY A 176 -42.88 0.75 -20.62
CA GLY A 176 -43.53 -0.11 -21.59
C GLY A 176 -45.02 0.21 -21.75
N SER A 177 -45.42 0.44 -22.99
CA SER A 177 -46.82 0.36 -23.41
C SER A 177 -47.16 -1.11 -23.65
N VAL A 178 -47.86 -1.72 -22.69
CA VAL A 178 -48.68 -2.91 -22.89
C VAL A 178 -49.89 -2.50 -23.75
N PRO A 179 -50.16 -3.12 -24.92
CA PRO A 179 -51.42 -2.90 -25.61
C PRO A 179 -52.45 -3.95 -25.15
N ALA A 180 -53.55 -3.46 -24.56
CA ALA A 180 -54.76 -4.22 -24.35
C ALA A 180 -55.61 -4.25 -25.64
N ASP A 181 -56.39 -5.32 -25.77
CA ASP A 181 -57.15 -5.85 -26.90
C ASP A 181 -57.95 -4.86 -27.79
N GLY A 182 -58.10 -5.26 -29.08
CA GLY A 182 -58.90 -4.61 -30.13
C GLY A 182 -60.43 -4.72 -29.96
N PRO A 183 -61.28 -4.52 -31.01
CA PRO A 183 -61.12 -5.16 -32.33
C PRO A 183 -61.64 -4.39 -33.59
N ARG A 184 -61.32 -4.97 -34.78
CA ARG A 184 -62.00 -4.88 -36.12
C ARG A 184 -61.91 -3.51 -36.84
N ASN A 185 -61.77 -3.36 -38.17
CA ASN A 185 -61.98 -4.21 -39.35
C ASN A 185 -61.52 -3.48 -40.64
N ASP A 186 -60.96 -4.28 -41.56
CA ASP A 186 -61.12 -4.28 -43.04
C ASP A 186 -60.41 -3.25 -43.99
N SER A 187 -59.84 -3.89 -45.03
CA SER A 187 -59.59 -3.52 -46.44
C SER A 187 -58.60 -2.42 -46.89
N GLY A 188 -57.58 -2.85 -47.68
CA GLY A 188 -57.26 -2.18 -48.96
C GLY A 188 -55.80 -1.90 -49.38
N ARG A 189 -55.17 -2.87 -50.07
CA ARG A 189 -54.28 -2.76 -51.28
C ARG A 189 -53.05 -1.80 -51.39
N ILE A 190 -51.87 -2.44 -51.53
CA ILE A 190 -50.88 -2.51 -52.67
C ILE A 190 -50.20 -1.26 -53.27
N ALA A 191 -48.88 -1.44 -53.52
CA ALA A 191 -47.87 -0.79 -54.41
C ALA A 191 -47.08 0.38 -53.78
N ASP A 192 -45.76 0.34 -53.59
CA ASP A 192 -44.55 -0.06 -54.37
C ASP A 192 -43.94 1.08 -55.23
N ASP A 193 -42.62 1.19 -55.06
CA ASP A 193 -41.58 1.64 -55.98
C ASP A 193 -40.96 3.08 -56.00
N GLY A 194 -39.62 3.07 -56.07
CA GLY A 194 -38.66 4.07 -56.62
C GLY A 194 -38.37 5.36 -55.83
N GLY A 195 -37.14 5.82 -55.54
CA GLY A 195 -35.81 5.52 -56.08
C GLY A 195 -35.12 6.81 -56.60
N GLU A 196 -34.00 7.20 -55.96
CA GLU A 196 -32.79 7.92 -56.50
C GLU A 196 -32.96 9.30 -57.20
N LEU A 197 -32.00 10.23 -57.35
CA LEU A 197 -30.60 10.52 -56.98
C LEU A 197 -30.34 11.98 -57.41
N GLY A 198 -29.31 12.67 -56.88
CA GLY A 198 -28.76 13.87 -57.53
C GLY A 198 -27.94 14.82 -56.66
N ALA A 199 -26.62 14.66 -56.67
CA ALA A 199 -25.59 15.60 -56.17
C ALA A 199 -25.21 16.63 -57.27
N PRO A 200 -24.07 17.35 -57.20
CA PRO A 200 -23.54 18.30 -56.20
C PRO A 200 -23.12 19.66 -56.84
N VAL A 201 -22.66 20.66 -56.07
CA VAL A 201 -21.84 21.79 -56.59
C VAL A 201 -20.75 22.21 -55.59
N GLU A 202 -19.54 22.42 -56.13
CA GLU A 202 -18.27 22.84 -55.51
C GLU A 202 -18.17 24.36 -55.26
N GLY A 203 -17.14 24.79 -54.50
CA GLY A 203 -16.59 26.16 -54.59
C GLY A 203 -15.71 26.64 -53.42
N ASP A 204 -14.39 26.61 -53.62
CA ASP A 204 -13.26 27.46 -53.14
C ASP A 204 -13.60 28.80 -52.44
N ALA A 205 -12.75 29.52 -51.66
CA ALA A 205 -11.40 29.38 -51.11
C ALA A 205 -11.10 30.68 -50.29
N SER A 206 -9.99 30.66 -49.53
CA SER A 206 -9.12 31.80 -49.15
C SER A 206 -9.58 32.71 -47.97
N GLN A 207 -8.88 32.64 -46.83
CA GLN A 207 -7.70 33.43 -46.41
C GLN A 207 -8.05 34.84 -45.89
N ASP A 208 -7.81 35.11 -44.59
CA ASP A 208 -6.68 35.93 -44.11
C ASP A 208 -6.89 36.56 -42.71
N ALA A 209 -5.72 36.79 -42.09
CA ALA A 209 -5.39 37.74 -41.01
C ALA A 209 -5.75 37.36 -39.55
N LEU A 210 -4.77 36.97 -38.72
CA LEU A 210 -3.76 37.81 -38.02
C LEU A 210 -4.33 38.71 -36.92
N SER A 211 -4.15 38.29 -35.67
CA SER A 211 -3.71 39.11 -34.53
C SER A 211 -3.49 38.14 -33.35
N GLY A 212 -2.34 37.97 -32.71
CA GLY A 212 -1.23 38.89 -32.53
C GLY A 212 -1.29 39.47 -31.10
N ASN A 213 -0.36 39.03 -30.25
CA ASN A 213 -0.03 39.54 -28.90
C ASN A 213 -0.98 39.17 -27.74
N SER A 214 -0.55 39.07 -26.49
CA SER A 214 0.74 38.88 -25.79
C SER A 214 0.40 38.94 -24.30
N ALA A 215 1.24 38.34 -23.46
CA ALA A 215 1.55 38.70 -22.07
C ALA A 215 1.28 37.57 -21.08
N GLY A 216 2.37 37.03 -20.55
CA GLY A 216 2.35 36.32 -19.29
C GLY A 216 2.14 37.29 -18.13
N THR A 217 1.58 36.76 -17.05
CA THR A 217 1.86 37.19 -15.69
C THR A 217 1.85 35.93 -14.82
N ASP A 218 3.05 35.56 -14.35
CA ASP A 218 3.19 34.94 -13.05
C ASP A 218 2.56 35.87 -12.02
N ASP A 219 1.62 35.38 -11.21
CA ASP A 219 1.45 35.92 -9.88
C ASP A 219 0.90 34.86 -8.91
N VAL A 220 1.59 34.81 -7.77
CA VAL A 220 1.34 34.00 -6.58
C VAL A 220 0.29 34.70 -5.73
N SER A 221 -0.65 33.97 -5.13
CA SER A 221 -1.24 34.45 -3.87
C SER A 221 -1.72 33.33 -2.96
N ALA A 222 -1.18 33.40 -1.75
CA ALA A 222 -1.52 32.64 -0.56
C ALA A 222 -2.78 33.19 0.16
N GLY A 223 -3.25 32.42 1.15
CA GLY A 223 -4.20 32.83 2.22
C GLY A 223 -5.66 32.47 1.94
N ASN A 224 -6.48 31.92 2.84
CA ASN A 224 -6.41 31.87 4.30
C ASN A 224 -7.07 30.61 4.87
N ALA A 225 -6.41 29.99 5.83
CA ALA A 225 -7.04 29.27 6.93
C ALA A 225 -6.40 29.81 8.22
N GLU A 226 -6.98 30.89 8.75
CA GLU A 226 -6.78 31.30 10.13
C GLU A 226 -7.85 30.60 10.96
N ASP A 227 -7.44 29.71 11.87
CA ASP A 227 -7.87 29.81 13.26
C ASP A 227 -6.98 28.94 14.17
N PHE A 228 -6.79 29.40 15.41
CA PHE A 228 -5.96 28.83 16.50
C PHE A 228 -4.46 29.16 16.54
N GLN A 229 -4.16 30.43 16.85
CA GLN A 229 -3.01 30.76 17.70
C GLN A 229 -3.47 30.97 19.16
N ARG A 230 -2.85 30.27 20.11
CA ARG A 230 -2.67 30.78 21.48
C ARG A 230 -1.19 30.78 21.82
N LYS A 231 -0.69 31.99 22.08
CA LYS A 231 0.68 32.34 22.47
C LYS A 231 1.04 31.78 23.85
N ALA A 232 2.32 31.44 23.98
CA ALA A 232 3.02 31.23 25.24
C ALA A 232 3.02 32.51 26.08
N GLY A 233 2.74 32.36 27.37
CA GLY A 233 2.92 33.36 28.41
C GLY A 233 3.76 32.75 29.54
N GLU A 234 4.92 33.35 29.73
CA GLU A 234 5.84 33.42 30.87
C GLU A 234 5.48 32.68 32.18
N ILE A 235 6.51 31.99 32.70
CA ILE A 235 6.58 31.39 34.04
C ILE A 235 6.87 32.49 35.09
N PRO A 236 6.16 32.52 36.22
CA PRO A 236 6.69 33.08 37.46
C PRO A 236 7.18 31.99 38.42
N LEU A 237 8.33 32.28 39.03
CA LEU A 237 9.00 31.55 40.12
C LEU A 237 8.27 31.74 41.47
N GLU A 238 8.73 30.98 42.49
CA GLU A 238 8.41 31.03 43.94
C GLU A 238 7.19 30.21 44.42
N ASN A 239 7.16 29.47 45.55
CA ASN A 239 7.94 29.42 46.80
C ASN A 239 7.74 27.98 47.40
N ARG A 240 8.76 27.24 47.88
CA ARG A 240 9.51 27.33 49.17
C ARG A 240 8.94 26.41 50.27
N LEU A 241 9.79 25.52 50.82
CA LEU A 241 9.91 25.03 52.23
C LEU A 241 10.47 23.58 52.22
N LYS A 242 11.79 23.35 52.33
CA LYS A 242 12.68 23.28 53.53
C LYS A 242 12.25 22.30 54.63
N GLY A 243 13.20 21.40 54.94
CA GLY A 243 13.41 20.74 56.24
C GLY A 243 12.83 19.33 56.33
N GLN A 244 13.47 18.31 56.90
CA GLN A 244 14.61 18.26 57.79
C GLN A 244 15.29 16.88 57.75
N VAL A 245 16.57 16.94 58.07
CA VAL A 245 17.53 15.92 58.51
C VAL A 245 16.94 14.85 59.44
N ARG A 246 17.41 13.59 59.30
CA ARG A 246 17.76 12.72 60.44
C ARG A 246 18.83 11.70 60.05
N GLU A 247 19.82 11.64 60.93
CA GLU A 247 21.02 10.80 60.94
C GLU A 247 20.71 9.31 61.14
N GLY A 248 21.68 8.44 60.85
CA GLY A 248 21.71 7.13 61.49
C GLY A 248 22.60 6.05 60.89
N THR A 249 23.88 6.08 61.27
CA THR A 249 24.75 4.92 61.59
C THR A 249 25.14 3.90 60.50
N GLY A 250 26.45 3.82 60.27
CA GLY A 250 27.11 2.77 59.48
C GLY A 250 27.65 1.58 60.27
N LYS A 251 28.33 0.70 59.53
CA LYS A 251 29.36 -0.32 59.86
C LYS A 251 29.20 -1.45 58.82
N GLY A 252 30.23 -2.01 58.20
CA GLY A 252 31.66 -1.87 58.36
C GLY A 252 32.39 -2.56 57.19
N GLU A 253 33.69 -2.27 57.12
CA GLU A 253 34.73 -2.84 56.26
C GLU A 253 34.73 -4.39 56.29
N VAL A 254 35.27 -5.09 55.28
CA VAL A 254 36.68 -5.54 55.27
C VAL A 254 37.26 -5.65 53.85
N LYS A 255 38.43 -5.01 53.69
CA LYS A 255 39.44 -5.11 52.62
C LYS A 255 40.03 -6.53 52.45
N LYS A 256 40.53 -6.82 51.24
CA LYS A 256 41.98 -6.90 50.87
C LYS A 256 42.09 -7.41 49.42
N LYS A 257 42.68 -6.62 48.49
CA LYS A 257 44.11 -6.62 48.04
C LYS A 257 44.50 -7.97 47.41
N SER A 258 45.11 -8.06 46.23
CA SER A 258 46.24 -7.28 45.67
C SER A 258 46.45 -7.69 44.20
N GLY A 259 46.79 -6.76 43.30
CA GLY A 259 48.11 -6.68 42.62
C GLY A 259 48.15 -7.50 41.32
N GLY A 260 48.74 -7.12 40.19
CA GLY A 260 49.57 -5.99 39.78
C GLY A 260 50.36 -6.43 38.53
N VAL A 261 50.31 -5.62 37.46
CA VAL A 261 51.31 -5.39 36.39
C VAL A 261 51.78 -6.58 35.51
N GLY A 262 51.77 -6.39 34.18
CA GLY A 262 52.73 -7.04 33.28
C GLY A 262 52.26 -7.31 31.85
N SER A 263 52.75 -6.51 30.91
CA SER A 263 52.50 -6.58 29.45
C SER A 263 53.12 -7.83 28.80
N SER A 264 52.43 -8.45 27.84
CA SER A 264 53.05 -9.02 26.63
C SER A 264 52.03 -9.28 25.52
N ASN A 265 52.38 -8.80 24.32
CA ASN A 265 51.67 -9.05 23.07
C ASN A 265 51.73 -10.53 22.69
N VAL A 266 50.56 -11.13 22.46
CA VAL A 266 50.38 -12.19 21.47
C VAL A 266 49.15 -11.81 20.66
N VAL A 267 49.39 -11.33 19.44
CA VAL A 267 48.36 -11.08 18.44
C VAL A 267 47.91 -12.46 17.94
N GLY A 268 46.77 -12.92 18.44
CA GLY A 268 45.98 -13.98 17.80
C GLY A 268 44.99 -13.37 16.79
N PRO A 269 44.49 -14.14 15.81
CA PRO A 269 43.59 -13.63 14.78
C PRO A 269 42.33 -13.07 15.43
N VAL A 270 41.98 -11.83 15.09
CA VAL A 270 40.75 -11.19 15.56
C VAL A 270 39.58 -11.82 14.80
N ASP A 271 38.90 -12.76 15.44
CA ASP A 271 37.61 -13.26 15.01
C ASP A 271 36.55 -12.20 15.39
N ASN A 272 36.03 -11.49 14.39
CA ASN A 272 35.00 -10.45 14.59
C ASN A 272 33.57 -11.03 14.62
N SER A 273 33.39 -12.31 14.98
CA SER A 273 32.07 -12.88 15.21
C SER A 273 31.62 -12.72 16.68
N GLU A 274 31.33 -11.50 17.14
CA GLU A 274 30.60 -11.34 18.41
C GLU A 274 29.21 -10.78 18.14
N SER A 275 28.23 -11.69 18.08
CA SER A 275 26.85 -11.35 18.39
C SER A 275 26.81 -10.66 19.76
N PRO A 276 26.07 -9.55 19.93
CA PRO A 276 26.07 -8.80 21.17
C PRO A 276 25.70 -9.70 22.37
N PRO A 277 26.34 -9.49 23.54
CA PRO A 277 26.14 -10.35 24.69
C PRO A 277 24.67 -10.34 25.14
N PRO A 278 24.16 -11.49 25.64
CA PRO A 278 22.80 -11.57 26.15
C PRO A 278 22.64 -10.66 27.37
N LEU A 279 21.50 -10.00 27.46
CA LEU A 279 21.18 -9.07 28.54
C LEU A 279 20.84 -9.83 29.83
N SER A 280 21.31 -9.30 30.96
CA SER A 280 20.89 -9.71 32.29
C SER A 280 19.49 -9.17 32.64
N ALA A 281 18.85 -9.76 33.66
CA ALA A 281 17.53 -9.33 34.12
C ALA A 281 17.50 -7.85 34.57
N ASP A 282 18.59 -7.37 35.15
CA ASP A 282 18.73 -5.97 35.58
C ASP A 282 18.85 -5.05 34.35
N GLU A 283 19.66 -5.41 33.35
CA GLU A 283 19.80 -4.64 32.11
C GLU A 283 18.49 -4.58 31.31
N ILE A 284 17.73 -5.69 31.26
CA ILE A 284 16.40 -5.72 30.64
C ILE A 284 15.44 -4.79 31.39
N GLY A 285 15.48 -4.83 32.73
CA GLY A 285 14.64 -3.98 33.58
C GLY A 285 14.96 -2.49 33.42
N GLU A 286 16.24 -2.13 33.40
CA GLU A 286 16.68 -0.74 33.18
C GLU A 286 16.31 -0.23 31.79
N ALA A 287 16.51 -1.05 30.75
CA ALA A 287 16.15 -0.70 29.39
C ALA A 287 14.64 -0.44 29.26
N LEU A 288 13.80 -1.30 29.85
CA LEU A 288 12.36 -1.14 29.84
C LEU A 288 11.90 0.11 30.59
N LEU A 289 12.53 0.42 31.73
CA LEU A 289 12.26 1.65 32.48
C LEU A 289 12.60 2.89 31.65
N ARG A 290 13.73 2.91 30.94
CA ARG A 290 14.13 4.04 30.07
C ARG A 290 13.14 4.23 28.93
N LEU A 291 12.78 3.15 28.23
CA LEU A 291 11.85 3.18 27.09
C LEU A 291 10.44 3.68 27.49
N GLU A 292 9.95 3.32 28.68
CA GLU A 292 8.65 3.82 29.15
C GLU A 292 8.77 5.24 29.74
N ALA A 293 9.89 5.60 30.36
CA ALA A 293 10.13 6.96 30.86
C ALA A 293 10.18 8.00 29.73
N GLU A 294 10.79 7.67 28.59
CA GLU A 294 10.78 8.52 27.38
C GLU A 294 9.35 8.79 26.87
N ARG A 295 8.39 7.91 27.19
CA ARG A 295 6.97 8.06 26.88
C ARG A 295 6.18 8.77 27.98
N GLY A 296 6.86 9.29 29.00
CA GLY A 296 6.22 9.88 30.18
C GLY A 296 5.48 8.88 31.06
N LYS A 297 5.80 7.58 30.94
CA LYS A 297 5.15 6.50 31.69
C LYS A 297 6.10 5.92 32.74
N THR A 298 5.54 5.50 33.87
CA THR A 298 6.31 4.89 34.95
C THR A 298 5.96 3.41 35.07
N VAL A 299 6.98 2.56 35.16
CA VAL A 299 6.83 1.10 35.36
C VAL A 299 7.27 0.76 36.78
N ALA A 300 6.41 0.07 37.52
CA ALA A 300 6.74 -0.39 38.86
C ALA A 300 7.36 -1.80 38.82
N LEU A 301 8.62 -1.94 39.25
CA LEU A 301 9.30 -3.23 39.37
C LEU A 301 8.91 -3.98 40.65
N THR A 302 7.66 -4.46 40.67
CA THR A 302 7.15 -5.35 41.73
C THR A 302 7.92 -6.67 41.79
N PRO A 303 7.86 -7.44 42.90
CA PRO A 303 8.49 -8.77 42.97
C PRO A 303 8.10 -9.69 41.80
N ARG A 304 6.83 -9.69 41.40
CA ARG A 304 6.33 -10.43 40.22
C ARG A 304 6.94 -9.94 38.90
N ALA A 305 7.20 -8.63 38.77
CA ALA A 305 7.87 -8.08 37.61
C ALA A 305 9.34 -8.50 37.55
N ARG A 306 10.02 -8.63 38.70
CA ARG A 306 11.39 -9.14 38.79
C ARG A 306 11.49 -10.61 38.41
N GLU A 307 10.53 -11.43 38.82
CA GLU A 307 10.44 -12.83 38.38
C GLU A 307 10.25 -12.95 36.86
N ALA A 308 9.44 -12.08 36.25
CA ALA A 308 9.28 -12.05 34.80
C ALA A 308 10.57 -11.61 34.08
N LEU A 309 11.32 -10.64 34.63
CA LEU A 309 12.62 -10.25 34.08
C LEU A 309 13.64 -11.39 34.11
N LEU A 310 13.64 -12.21 35.18
CA LEU A 310 14.50 -13.40 35.25
C LEU A 310 14.14 -14.42 34.16
N ARG A 311 12.85 -14.70 33.95
CA ARG A 311 12.39 -15.61 32.88
C ARG A 311 12.72 -15.09 31.48
N ILE A 312 12.67 -13.77 31.27
CA ILE A 312 13.08 -13.15 30.00
C ILE A 312 14.60 -13.26 29.82
N ALA A 313 15.39 -13.07 30.88
CA ALA A 313 16.85 -13.20 30.84
C ALA A 313 17.30 -14.64 30.55
N GLU A 314 16.57 -15.65 31.04
CA GLU A 314 16.81 -17.07 30.76
C GLU A 314 16.77 -17.39 29.25
N ARG A 315 16.02 -16.62 28.46
CA ARG A 315 15.97 -16.74 26.99
C ARG A 315 17.21 -16.17 26.29
N ARG A 316 18.18 -15.65 27.03
CA ARG A 316 19.47 -15.11 26.55
C ARG A 316 19.32 -14.12 25.39
N ILE A 317 18.36 -13.21 25.49
CA ILE A 317 18.07 -12.24 24.43
C ILE A 317 19.08 -11.10 24.42
N ALA A 318 19.39 -10.60 23.22
CA ALA A 318 20.18 -9.39 23.03
C ALA A 318 19.27 -8.15 22.91
N MET A 319 19.85 -6.95 23.06
CA MET A 319 19.13 -5.67 22.98
C MET A 319 18.22 -5.50 21.75
N PRO A 320 18.61 -5.91 20.52
CA PRO A 320 17.73 -5.79 19.36
C PRO A 320 16.42 -6.59 19.50
N VAL A 321 16.49 -7.79 20.09
CA VAL A 321 15.31 -8.64 20.34
C VAL A 321 14.41 -8.00 21.38
N LEU A 322 14.99 -7.40 22.43
CA LEU A 322 14.24 -6.69 23.47
C LEU A 322 13.45 -5.50 22.89
N LEU A 323 14.08 -4.70 22.02
CA LEU A 323 13.42 -3.57 21.35
C LEU A 323 12.28 -4.02 20.45
N ARG A 324 12.47 -5.12 19.70
CA ARG A 324 11.40 -5.72 18.87
C ARG A 324 10.24 -6.22 19.72
N ALA A 325 10.52 -6.96 20.79
CA ALA A 325 9.50 -7.44 21.72
C ALA A 325 8.70 -6.28 22.34
N HIS A 326 9.38 -5.18 22.69
CA HIS A 326 8.73 -3.97 23.20
C HIS A 326 7.82 -3.30 22.16
N ALA A 327 8.27 -3.20 20.91
CA ALA A 327 7.47 -2.66 19.82
C ALA A 327 6.20 -3.51 19.56
N LEU A 328 6.31 -4.83 19.56
CA LEU A 328 5.17 -5.75 19.42
C LEU A 328 4.19 -5.61 20.59
N ALA A 329 4.71 -5.58 21.82
CA ALA A 329 3.91 -5.35 23.02
C ALA A 329 3.15 -4.01 22.96
N ARG A 330 3.79 -2.96 22.44
CA ARG A 330 3.15 -1.65 22.25
C ARG A 330 2.03 -1.71 21.21
N ALA A 331 2.30 -2.28 20.04
CA ALA A 331 1.31 -2.42 18.98
C ALA A 331 0.06 -3.17 19.49
N ARG A 332 0.24 -4.19 20.32
CA ARG A 332 -0.88 -4.89 20.96
C ARG A 332 -1.71 -3.97 21.86
N ARG A 333 -1.06 -3.17 22.71
CA ARG A 333 -1.78 -2.24 23.61
C ARG A 333 -2.47 -1.11 22.88
N ASP A 334 -1.84 -0.59 21.83
CA ASP A 334 -2.44 0.43 20.98
C ASP A 334 -3.70 -0.13 20.28
N ALA A 335 -3.66 -1.39 19.83
CA ALA A 335 -4.83 -2.09 19.28
C ALA A 335 -5.94 -2.30 20.33
N ASP A 336 -5.56 -2.65 21.56
CA ASP A 336 -6.48 -2.86 22.69
C ASP A 336 -6.94 -1.53 23.34
N ARG A 337 -6.45 -0.39 22.85
CA ARG A 337 -6.66 0.96 23.41
C ARG A 337 -6.27 1.07 24.89
N ASP A 338 -5.27 0.31 25.32
CA ASP A 338 -4.73 0.32 26.67
C ASP A 338 -3.58 1.33 26.80
N SER A 339 -3.79 2.37 27.60
CA SER A 339 -2.80 3.41 27.84
C SER A 339 -1.73 3.03 28.88
N SER A 340 -1.77 1.83 29.47
CA SER A 340 -0.84 1.38 30.51
C SER A 340 0.62 1.30 30.01
N ALA A 341 1.58 1.28 30.94
CA ALA A 341 3.03 1.16 30.67
C ALA A 341 3.46 -0.31 30.49
N VAL A 342 4.33 -0.60 29.51
CA VAL A 342 4.71 -2.00 29.20
C VAL A 342 5.49 -2.59 30.38
N ASN A 343 4.87 -3.52 31.09
CA ASN A 343 5.44 -4.17 32.27
C ASN A 343 6.16 -5.47 31.87
N PRO A 344 7.19 -5.94 32.61
CA PRO A 344 7.91 -7.16 32.28
C PRO A 344 7.04 -8.40 32.06
N GLY A 345 6.01 -8.60 32.89
CA GLY A 345 5.09 -9.73 32.72
C GLY A 345 4.20 -9.65 31.48
N PHE A 346 3.95 -8.44 30.98
CA PHE A 346 3.25 -8.25 29.70
C PHE A 346 4.21 -8.37 28.51
N LEU A 347 5.47 -8.02 28.69
CA LEU A 347 6.51 -8.13 27.65
C LEU A 347 6.85 -9.61 27.36
N GLU A 348 6.80 -10.47 28.38
CA GLU A 348 7.23 -11.86 28.36
C GLU A 348 6.72 -12.71 27.17
N PRO A 349 5.45 -12.66 26.74
CA PRO A 349 4.94 -13.42 25.59
C PRO A 349 5.48 -12.95 24.24
N PHE A 350 5.83 -11.66 24.12
CA PHE A 350 6.30 -11.07 22.86
C PHE A 350 7.79 -11.33 22.61
N VAL A 351 8.51 -11.84 23.61
CA VAL A 351 9.93 -12.18 23.47
C VAL A 351 10.11 -13.39 22.55
N ASP A 352 9.25 -14.41 22.67
CA ASP A 352 9.30 -15.60 21.81
C ASP A 352 8.92 -15.25 20.37
N GLU A 353 7.97 -14.32 20.19
CA GLU A 353 7.58 -13.76 18.89
C GLU A 353 8.73 -12.94 18.26
N ALA A 354 9.41 -12.12 19.06
CA ALA A 354 10.56 -11.32 18.62
C ALA A 354 11.81 -12.17 18.27
N LEU A 355 11.95 -13.35 18.90
CA LEU A 355 12.95 -14.35 18.57
C LEU A 355 12.58 -15.11 17.28
N ALA A 356 11.30 -15.40 17.07
CA ALA A 356 10.81 -16.03 15.84
C ALA A 356 10.95 -15.11 14.61
N GLY A 357 10.81 -13.80 14.81
CA GLY A 357 11.05 -12.77 13.78
C GLY A 357 12.49 -12.69 13.25
N ASP A 358 13.45 -13.39 13.88
CA ASP A 358 14.83 -13.51 13.40
C ASP A 358 14.98 -14.58 12.28
N ARG A 359 13.93 -15.34 11.97
CA ARG A 359 13.88 -16.28 10.82
C ARG A 359 13.39 -15.61 9.53
N GLY A 360 13.72 -14.34 9.34
CA GLY A 360 13.44 -13.59 8.12
C GLY A 360 14.55 -13.78 7.08
N GLY A 361 14.52 -14.89 6.34
CA GLY A 361 15.28 -15.09 5.09
C GLY A 361 16.82 -15.11 5.20
N PRO A 362 17.53 -15.63 4.18
CA PRO A 362 18.99 -15.60 4.17
C PRO A 362 19.50 -14.14 4.14
N PRO A 363 20.65 -13.85 4.79
CA PRO A 363 21.20 -12.51 4.84
C PRO A 363 21.59 -12.08 3.42
N GLY A 364 20.92 -11.02 2.92
CA GLY A 364 21.24 -10.39 1.64
C GLY A 364 20.06 -10.11 0.72
N ALA A 365 18.86 -10.66 0.97
CA ALA A 365 17.78 -10.56 -0.03
C ALA A 365 17.05 -9.20 -0.07
N ASP A 366 16.86 -8.51 1.06
CA ASP A 366 16.03 -7.28 1.11
C ASP A 366 16.55 -6.23 2.12
N TRP A 367 17.87 -6.09 2.25
CA TRP A 367 18.47 -5.11 3.18
C TRP A 367 18.05 -3.67 2.86
N ASP A 368 17.78 -3.38 1.58
CA ASP A 368 17.43 -2.05 1.09
C ASP A 368 15.99 -1.65 1.43
N ALA A 369 15.16 -2.59 1.88
CA ALA A 369 13.75 -2.33 2.22
C ALA A 369 13.57 -1.75 3.64
N THR A 370 14.61 -1.79 4.48
CA THR A 370 14.55 -1.34 5.88
C THR A 370 15.55 -0.22 6.15
N THR A 371 15.19 0.72 7.02
CA THR A 371 16.08 1.80 7.45
C THR A 371 17.37 1.26 8.06
N ASP A 372 17.25 0.26 8.92
CA ASP A 372 18.39 -0.35 9.60
C ASP A 372 19.30 -1.10 8.63
N GLY A 373 18.74 -1.81 7.65
CA GLY A 373 19.51 -2.50 6.62
C GLY A 373 20.26 -1.53 5.70
N VAL A 374 19.62 -0.43 5.31
CA VAL A 374 20.26 0.64 4.52
C VAL A 374 21.37 1.31 5.31
N LEU A 375 21.19 1.58 6.61
CA LEU A 375 22.22 2.18 7.46
C LEU A 375 23.40 1.22 7.71
N ALA A 376 23.13 -0.07 7.92
CA ALA A 376 24.16 -1.09 8.05
C ALA A 376 25.01 -1.19 6.77
N LYS A 377 24.34 -1.25 5.61
CA LYS A 377 25.01 -1.27 4.30
C LYS A 377 25.77 0.03 4.02
N ALA A 378 25.23 1.18 4.42
CA ALA A 378 25.94 2.45 4.35
C ALA A 378 27.23 2.42 5.19
N GLY A 379 27.18 1.83 6.39
CA GLY A 379 28.34 1.62 7.25
C GLY A 379 29.43 0.76 6.61
N GLU A 380 29.06 -0.34 5.95
CA GLU A 380 29.99 -1.20 5.21
C GLU A 380 30.75 -0.44 4.11
N HIS A 381 30.06 0.48 3.43
CA HIS A 381 30.61 1.28 2.34
C HIS A 381 31.13 2.67 2.78
N GLY A 382 31.17 2.95 4.09
CA GLY A 382 31.64 4.22 4.64
C GLY A 382 30.80 5.44 4.25
N LEU A 383 29.53 5.23 3.86
CA LEU A 383 28.61 6.26 3.45
C LEU A 383 27.87 6.87 4.65
N ARG A 384 27.67 8.19 4.61
CA ARG A 384 26.84 8.93 5.57
C ARG A 384 25.84 9.80 4.83
N GLN A 385 24.65 9.95 5.43
CA GLN A 385 23.63 10.85 4.92
C GLN A 385 24.07 12.30 5.12
N GLY A 386 23.95 13.13 4.09
CA GLY A 386 24.19 14.57 4.18
C GLY A 386 23.11 15.29 4.98
N ALA A 387 23.44 16.43 5.60
CA ALA A 387 22.50 17.19 6.45
C ALA A 387 21.23 17.64 5.69
N ASP A 388 21.36 17.95 4.39
CA ASP A 388 20.26 18.37 3.51
C ASP A 388 19.85 17.29 2.51
N GLU A 389 20.32 16.05 2.68
CA GLU A 389 20.07 14.96 1.74
C GLU A 389 18.75 14.26 2.05
N PRO A 390 17.77 14.25 1.12
CA PRO A 390 16.54 13.50 1.32
C PRO A 390 16.83 12.00 1.43
N TRP A 391 16.14 11.32 2.34
CA TRP A 391 16.32 9.89 2.64
C TRP A 391 16.35 8.99 1.40
N LEU A 392 15.48 9.27 0.42
CA LEU A 392 15.41 8.53 -0.84
C LEU A 392 16.75 8.53 -1.59
N TRP A 393 17.41 9.70 -1.70
CA TRP A 393 18.66 9.85 -2.43
C TRP A 393 19.83 9.19 -1.69
N PHE A 394 19.82 9.27 -0.36
CA PHE A 394 20.78 8.54 0.46
C PHE A 394 20.67 7.03 0.24
N ARG A 395 19.45 6.47 0.29
CA ARG A 395 19.19 5.05 0.02
C ARG A 395 19.67 4.63 -1.38
N LEU A 396 19.40 5.43 -2.41
CA LEU A 396 19.83 5.14 -3.78
C LEU A 396 21.37 5.14 -3.92
N ARG A 397 22.08 6.04 -3.24
CA ARG A 397 23.55 6.02 -3.18
C ARG A 397 24.10 4.77 -2.50
N VAL A 398 23.44 4.30 -1.44
CA VAL A 398 23.84 3.06 -0.75
C VAL A 398 23.60 1.84 -1.66
N ILE A 399 22.50 1.82 -2.42
CA ILE A 399 22.24 0.78 -3.43
C ILE A 399 23.32 0.81 -4.52
N GLN A 400 23.65 1.97 -5.06
CA GLN A 400 24.71 2.11 -6.05
C GLN A 400 26.06 1.61 -5.51
N ALA A 401 26.46 2.04 -4.31
CA ALA A 401 27.72 1.64 -3.70
C ALA A 401 27.79 0.15 -3.36
N SER A 402 26.64 -0.49 -3.11
CA SER A 402 26.55 -1.93 -2.88
C SER A 402 26.93 -2.76 -4.11
N GLY A 403 26.83 -2.18 -5.32
CA GLY A 403 27.06 -2.89 -6.58
C GLY A 403 26.01 -3.96 -6.91
N ASP A 404 24.87 -3.99 -6.18
CA ASP A 404 23.79 -4.94 -6.42
C ASP A 404 23.00 -4.53 -7.67
N GLN A 405 23.39 -5.10 -8.81
CA GLN A 405 22.81 -4.83 -10.12
C GLN A 405 21.29 -5.06 -10.15
N ARG A 406 20.78 -6.03 -9.38
CA ARG A 406 19.33 -6.32 -9.30
C ARG A 406 18.57 -5.14 -8.69
N LEU A 407 19.11 -4.56 -7.62
CA LEU A 407 18.50 -3.42 -6.94
C LEU A 407 18.62 -2.15 -7.79
N ILE A 408 19.76 -1.95 -8.45
CA ILE A 408 19.99 -0.84 -9.38
C ILE A 408 18.96 -0.87 -10.51
N GLU A 409 18.80 -2.00 -11.21
CA GLU A 409 17.85 -2.15 -12.31
C GLU A 409 16.39 -1.97 -11.85
N ARG A 410 16.06 -2.46 -10.65
CA ARG A 410 14.73 -2.31 -10.05
C ARG A 410 14.37 -0.85 -9.80
N GLU A 411 15.28 -0.06 -9.21
CA GLU A 411 15.02 1.35 -8.92
C GLU A 411 15.03 2.21 -10.19
N VAL A 412 15.89 1.92 -11.17
CA VAL A 412 15.88 2.60 -12.48
C VAL A 412 14.57 2.35 -13.24
N SER A 413 14.14 1.09 -13.32
CA SER A 413 12.87 0.71 -13.97
C SER A 413 11.66 1.34 -13.27
N LYS A 414 11.75 1.55 -11.95
CA LYS A 414 10.70 2.22 -11.18
C LYS A 414 10.66 3.71 -11.48
N ALA A 415 11.80 4.38 -11.54
CA ALA A 415 11.88 5.80 -11.88
C ALA A 415 11.37 6.08 -13.31
N GLU A 416 11.69 5.20 -14.26
CA GLU A 416 11.21 5.28 -15.66
C GLU A 416 9.68 5.29 -15.76
N ARG A 417 9.00 4.47 -14.96
CA ARG A 417 7.53 4.37 -14.97
C ARG A 417 6.83 5.54 -14.28
N MET A 418 7.49 6.18 -13.32
CA MET A 418 6.83 7.14 -12.41
C MET A 418 6.99 8.58 -12.89
N ASN A 419 8.20 8.99 -13.28
CA ASN A 419 8.47 10.38 -13.65
C ASN A 419 9.72 10.50 -14.55
N PRO A 420 9.59 10.99 -15.80
CA PRO A 420 10.72 11.14 -16.73
C PRO A 420 11.86 12.03 -16.21
N ASN A 421 11.55 13.09 -15.46
CA ASN A 421 12.57 14.00 -14.91
C ASN A 421 13.32 13.38 -13.72
N GLU A 422 12.68 12.43 -13.02
CA GLU A 422 13.31 11.68 -11.92
C GLU A 422 14.14 10.52 -12.46
N PHE A 423 13.67 9.88 -13.54
CA PHE A 423 14.39 8.83 -14.25
C PHE A 423 15.78 9.27 -14.70
N GLU A 424 15.92 10.44 -15.32
CA GLU A 424 17.24 10.95 -15.75
C GLU A 424 18.21 11.09 -14.57
N ARG A 425 17.73 11.64 -13.45
CA ARG A 425 18.56 11.83 -12.24
C ARG A 425 18.95 10.51 -11.59
N VAL A 426 18.02 9.55 -11.50
CA VAL A 426 18.29 8.21 -10.96
C VAL A 426 19.23 7.43 -11.88
N HIS A 427 19.07 7.55 -13.20
CA HIS A 427 19.93 6.89 -14.19
C HIS A 427 21.37 7.41 -14.14
N VAL A 428 21.53 8.74 -14.07
CA VAL A 428 22.86 9.37 -13.89
C VAL A 428 23.49 8.95 -12.57
N LEU A 429 22.71 8.89 -11.49
CA LEU A 429 23.21 8.41 -10.21
C LEU A 429 23.69 6.95 -10.32
N MET A 430 22.89 6.06 -10.88
CA MET A 430 23.19 4.62 -10.89
C MET A 430 24.30 4.23 -11.86
N TYR A 431 24.33 4.82 -13.06
CA TYR A 431 25.23 4.43 -14.14
C TYR A 431 26.31 5.47 -14.47
N GLY A 432 26.27 6.67 -13.85
CA GLY A 432 27.22 7.75 -14.11
C GLY A 432 27.05 8.44 -15.47
N VAL A 433 26.06 8.03 -16.27
CA VAL A 433 25.78 8.55 -17.62
C VAL A 433 24.30 8.87 -17.81
N ALA A 434 24.01 9.83 -18.69
CA ALA A 434 22.64 10.14 -19.07
C ALA A 434 22.02 9.00 -19.91
N PRO A 435 20.71 8.78 -19.85
CA PRO A 435 20.03 7.78 -20.68
C PRO A 435 20.36 7.98 -22.17
N GLY A 436 20.94 6.97 -22.82
CA GLY A 436 21.30 7.02 -24.25
C GLY A 436 22.72 7.47 -24.58
N GLN A 437 23.53 7.89 -23.60
CA GLN A 437 24.98 8.01 -23.79
C GLN A 437 25.64 6.66 -23.53
N VAL A 438 26.38 6.14 -24.52
CA VAL A 438 27.15 4.90 -24.37
C VAL A 438 28.32 5.18 -23.43
N ALA A 439 28.40 4.47 -22.31
CA ALA A 439 29.57 4.51 -21.44
C ALA A 439 30.81 4.09 -22.25
N ALA A 440 31.77 5.00 -22.43
CA ALA A 440 33.08 4.62 -22.95
C ALA A 440 33.73 3.68 -21.92
N ALA A 441 34.05 2.47 -22.38
CA ALA A 441 34.58 1.36 -21.59
C ALA A 441 35.91 1.70 -20.89
#